data_AF-A0ABC9XYW8-F1
#
_entry.id   AF-A0ABC9XYW8-F1
#
_cell.length_a   1.000
_cell.length_b   1.000
_cell.length_c   1.000
_cell.angle_alpha   90.00
_cell.angle_beta   90.00
_cell.angle_gamma   90.00
#
_symmetry.space_group_name_H-M   'P 1'
#
loop_
_entity.id
_entity.type
_entity.pdbx_description
1 polymer ?
#
loop_
_entity_poly.entity_id
_entity_poly.type
_entity_poly.pdbx_seq_one_letter_code
_entity_poly.pdbx_strand_id
1 'polypeptide(L)'
;MGSGTFSLLLALALAACAVPAERKCQLNGLWRNEQDSLMEISVVRDNGDFQGKYLTRVTLAGGCARASPLKGAQQQPGEGGWPTFAFTVRWDKFSNATTAFTGQCFVDMSGKETLTTMWLLREAVGSLKEDWKATRVGRNVFTRKRTQKENILSSLSPSCEEEASPAP
;
A
#
# COMPACT_ATOMS: atom_id res chain seq x y z
N MET A 1 -46.50 33.48 29.09
CA MET A 1 -45.02 33.53 29.25
C MET A 1 -44.54 32.12 29.55
N GLY A 2 -43.74 31.48 28.67
CA GLY A 2 -43.23 30.13 28.97
C GLY A 2 -42.85 29.22 27.80
N SER A 3 -42.77 29.70 26.55
CA SER A 3 -42.48 28.84 25.40
C SER A 3 -41.10 29.06 24.74
N GLY A 4 -40.37 30.13 25.12
CA GLY A 4 -39.14 30.53 24.42
C GLY A 4 -37.84 29.94 24.98
N THR A 5 -37.82 29.57 26.26
CA THR A 5 -36.61 29.08 26.95
C THR A 5 -36.33 27.59 26.66
N PHE A 6 -37.37 26.78 26.44
CA PHE A 6 -37.23 25.37 26.13
C PHE A 6 -36.63 25.11 24.74
N SER A 7 -36.99 25.93 23.74
CA SER A 7 -36.47 25.80 22.37
C SER A 7 -35.01 26.21 22.25
N LEU A 8 -34.54 27.18 23.06
CA LEU A 8 -33.14 27.60 23.08
C LEU A 8 -32.22 26.55 23.72
N LEU A 9 -32.69 25.88 24.79
CA LEU A 9 -31.95 24.81 25.45
C LEU A 9 -31.78 23.58 24.54
N LEU A 10 -32.79 23.29 23.70
CA LEU A 10 -32.73 22.18 22.75
C LEU A 10 -31.76 22.46 21.58
N ALA A 11 -31.65 23.71 21.14
CA ALA A 11 -30.72 24.12 20.10
C ALA A 11 -29.25 24.15 20.60
N LEU A 12 -28.99 24.54 21.85
CA LEU A 12 -27.65 24.46 22.45
C LEU A 12 -27.20 23.02 22.73
N ALA A 13 -28.12 22.08 22.98
CA ALA A 13 -27.79 20.67 23.18
C ALA A 13 -27.40 19.94 21.88
N LEU A 14 -27.86 20.39 20.71
CA LEU A 14 -27.49 19.83 19.41
C LEU A 14 -26.13 20.32 18.90
N ALA A 15 -25.55 21.34 19.53
CA ALA A 15 -24.15 21.74 19.33
C ALA A 15 -23.18 20.91 20.20
N ALA A 16 -23.67 19.86 20.87
CA ALA A 16 -22.83 18.86 21.53
C ALA A 16 -22.00 18.13 20.47
N CYS A 17 -20.76 18.59 20.33
CA CYS A 17 -19.59 17.87 19.85
C CYS A 17 -19.92 16.70 18.90
N ALA A 18 -20.18 17.02 17.63
CA ALA A 18 -19.79 16.09 16.57
C ALA A 18 -18.27 15.99 16.64
N VAL A 19 -17.77 15.10 17.51
CA VAL A 19 -16.38 14.65 17.48
C VAL A 19 -16.13 14.25 16.02
N PRO A 20 -15.18 14.88 15.32
CA PRO A 20 -14.86 14.48 13.96
C PRO A 20 -14.63 12.98 13.99
N ALA A 21 -15.39 12.23 13.18
CA ALA A 21 -15.16 10.80 13.04
C ALA A 21 -13.66 10.63 12.78
N GLU A 22 -13.00 9.88 13.66
CA GLU A 22 -11.56 9.69 13.61
C GLU A 22 -11.20 9.21 12.21
N ARG A 23 -10.43 10.02 11.47
CA ARG A 23 -10.09 9.72 10.08
C ARG A 23 -9.06 8.61 10.03
N LYS A 24 -9.56 7.37 10.10
CA LYS A 24 -8.75 6.16 10.04
C LYS A 24 -8.29 5.90 8.62
N CYS A 25 -7.01 5.64 8.47
CA CYS A 25 -6.41 5.27 7.20
C CYS A 25 -6.38 3.74 7.09
N GLN A 26 -7.01 3.18 6.06
CA GLN A 26 -7.15 1.74 5.89
C GLN A 26 -6.18 1.20 4.83
N LEU A 27 -5.34 0.21 5.13
CA LEU A 27 -4.40 -0.31 4.13
C LEU A 27 -5.03 -1.24 3.09
N ASN A 28 -6.06 -2.01 3.45
CA ASN A 28 -6.71 -2.97 2.54
C ASN A 28 -7.30 -2.26 1.31
N GLY A 29 -7.18 -2.87 0.14
CA GLY A 29 -7.69 -2.36 -1.13
C GLY A 29 -6.60 -2.13 -2.18
N LEU A 30 -6.96 -1.43 -3.26
CA LEU A 30 -6.09 -1.21 -4.41
C LEU A 30 -5.45 0.18 -4.38
N TRP A 31 -4.14 0.17 -4.61
CA TRP A 31 -3.26 1.33 -4.57
C TRP A 31 -2.48 1.45 -5.88
N ARG A 32 -2.18 2.68 -6.28
CA ARG A 32 -1.31 3.01 -7.42
C ARG A 32 -0.26 4.01 -6.97
N ASN A 33 1.01 3.77 -7.32
CA ASN A 33 2.07 4.75 -7.08
C ASN A 33 2.25 5.71 -8.27
N GLU A 34 3.11 6.70 -8.11
CA GLU A 34 3.47 7.70 -9.12
C GLU A 34 4.18 7.12 -10.36
N GLN A 35 4.61 5.86 -10.31
CA GLN A 35 5.21 5.12 -11.43
C GLN A 35 4.22 4.13 -12.06
N ASP A 36 2.94 4.23 -11.74
CA ASP A 36 1.86 3.35 -12.23
C ASP A 36 1.94 1.88 -11.83
N SER A 37 2.81 1.55 -10.87
CA SER A 37 2.78 0.25 -10.21
C SER A 37 1.53 0.12 -9.37
N LEU A 38 0.99 -1.09 -9.29
CA LEU A 38 -0.23 -1.40 -8.58
C LEU A 38 0.05 -2.31 -7.40
N MET A 39 -0.66 -2.06 -6.31
CA MET A 39 -0.56 -2.86 -5.10
C MET A 39 -1.97 -3.13 -4.58
N GLU A 40 -2.29 -4.40 -4.41
CA GLU A 40 -3.53 -4.85 -3.79
C GLU A 40 -3.21 -5.47 -2.44
N ILE A 41 -3.74 -4.88 -1.37
CA ILE A 41 -3.60 -5.37 0.00
C ILE A 41 -4.92 -6.03 0.40
N SER A 42 -4.87 -7.28 0.85
CA SER A 42 -6.02 -7.98 1.40
C SER A 42 -6.48 -7.37 2.73
N VAL A 43 -7.53 -7.93 3.33
CA VAL A 43 -7.95 -7.52 4.68
C VAL A 43 -6.77 -7.60 5.66
N VAL A 44 -6.57 -6.53 6.43
CA VAL A 44 -5.58 -6.50 7.51
C VAL A 44 -6.18 -7.19 8.72
N ARG A 45 -5.45 -8.14 9.30
CA ARG A 45 -5.88 -8.91 10.46
C ARG A 45 -5.78 -8.09 11.74
N ASP A 46 -6.44 -8.55 12.80
CA ASP A 46 -6.44 -7.89 14.12
C ASP A 46 -5.04 -7.77 14.72
N ASN A 47 -4.12 -8.70 14.39
CA ASN A 47 -2.72 -8.64 14.80
C ASN A 47 -1.86 -7.68 13.94
N GLY A 48 -2.46 -7.00 12.96
CA GLY A 48 -1.79 -6.08 12.05
C GLY A 48 -1.24 -6.73 10.78
N ASP A 49 -1.21 -8.07 10.68
CA ASP A 49 -0.66 -8.76 9.51
C ASP A 49 -1.55 -8.59 8.27
N PHE A 50 -0.91 -8.46 7.13
CA PHE A 50 -1.57 -8.48 5.83
C PHE A 50 -0.74 -9.16 4.76
N GLN A 51 -1.43 -9.57 3.71
CA GLN A 51 -0.86 -10.12 2.49
C GLN A 51 -1.46 -9.41 1.29
N GLY A 52 -0.88 -9.63 0.11
CA GLY A 52 -1.38 -9.02 -1.10
C GLY A 52 -0.59 -9.41 -2.34
N LYS A 53 -0.76 -8.60 -3.37
CA LYS A 53 -0.01 -8.69 -4.63
C LYS A 53 0.49 -7.32 -5.06
N TYR A 54 1.68 -7.30 -5.63
CA TYR A 54 2.30 -6.13 -6.23
C TYR A 54 2.56 -6.38 -7.71
N LEU A 55 2.18 -5.45 -8.56
CA LEU A 55 2.49 -5.45 -9.98
C LEU A 55 3.30 -4.20 -10.28
N THR A 56 4.60 -4.37 -10.51
CA THR A 56 5.46 -3.26 -10.90
C THR A 56 5.23 -2.86 -12.35
N ARG A 57 5.30 -1.56 -12.65
CA ARG A 57 5.34 -1.05 -14.02
C ARG A 57 6.77 -0.94 -14.56
N VAL A 58 7.75 -0.88 -13.67
CA VAL A 58 9.17 -0.70 -14.00
C VAL A 58 9.96 -1.92 -13.55
N THR A 59 10.82 -2.45 -14.43
CA THR A 59 11.70 -3.58 -14.14
C THR A 59 13.13 -3.20 -14.49
N LEU A 60 14.09 -3.67 -13.69
CA LEU A 60 15.51 -3.32 -13.88
C LEU A 60 16.12 -4.01 -15.10
N ALA A 61 15.78 -5.27 -15.32
CA ALA A 61 16.36 -6.11 -16.37
C ALA A 61 15.53 -6.10 -17.66
N GLY A 62 14.54 -5.20 -17.80
CA GLY A 62 13.59 -5.23 -18.92
C GLY A 62 12.68 -6.47 -18.95
N GLY A 63 12.81 -7.37 -17.96
CA GLY A 63 12.00 -8.56 -17.83
C GLY A 63 10.51 -8.22 -17.71
N CYS A 64 9.67 -9.11 -18.23
CA CYS A 64 8.23 -8.92 -18.22
C CYS A 64 7.70 -8.93 -16.78
N ALA A 65 7.17 -7.80 -16.33
CA ALA A 65 6.66 -7.64 -14.97
C ALA A 65 5.48 -8.59 -14.72
N ARG A 66 5.55 -9.36 -13.62
CA ARG A 66 4.48 -10.27 -13.21
C ARG A 66 3.99 -9.90 -11.81
N ALA A 67 2.71 -10.15 -11.54
CA ALA A 67 2.15 -10.00 -10.20
C ALA A 67 2.90 -10.88 -9.20
N SER A 68 3.47 -10.22 -8.18
CA SER A 68 4.36 -10.80 -7.18
C SER A 68 3.71 -10.74 -5.80
N PRO A 69 3.87 -11.77 -4.95
CA PRO A 69 3.28 -11.77 -3.62
C PRO A 69 3.94 -10.72 -2.72
N LEU A 70 3.11 -10.07 -1.89
CA LEU A 70 3.58 -9.24 -0.79
C LEU A 70 3.04 -9.72 0.55
N LYS A 71 3.81 -9.50 1.61
CA LYS A 71 3.43 -9.75 3.01
C LYS A 71 3.97 -8.65 3.90
N GLY A 72 3.20 -8.23 4.88
CA GLY A 72 3.58 -7.14 5.78
C GLY A 72 2.77 -7.10 7.04
N ALA A 73 3.04 -6.08 7.84
CA ALA A 73 2.32 -5.78 9.06
C ALA A 73 2.13 -4.27 9.20
N GLN A 74 1.01 -3.87 9.78
CA GLN A 74 0.76 -2.50 10.23
C GLN A 74 0.88 -2.43 11.75
N GLN A 75 1.38 -1.31 12.23
CA GLN A 75 1.30 -0.98 13.64
C GLN A 75 -0.13 -0.58 13.98
N GLN A 76 -0.62 -1.02 15.14
CA GLN A 76 -1.88 -0.51 15.67
C GLN A 76 -1.72 0.99 15.96
N PRO A 77 -2.56 1.86 15.38
CA PRO A 77 -2.45 3.28 15.63
C PRO A 77 -2.70 3.57 17.12
N GLY A 78 -1.80 4.33 17.76
CA GLY A 78 -2.10 4.94 19.06
C GLY A 78 -3.12 6.08 18.91
N GLU A 79 -3.56 6.66 20.03
CA GLU A 79 -4.50 7.79 20.01
C GLU A 79 -4.02 8.92 19.08
N GLY A 80 -4.83 9.27 18.08
CA GLY A 80 -4.56 10.37 17.15
C GLY A 80 -3.47 10.13 16.10
N GLY A 81 -2.86 8.93 16.06
CA GLY A 81 -1.84 8.57 15.07
C GLY A 81 -2.42 7.86 13.84
N TRP A 82 -1.80 8.07 12.66
CA TRP A 82 -2.07 7.20 11.51
C TRP A 82 -1.09 6.02 11.45
N PRO A 83 -1.52 4.82 11.00
CA PRO A 83 -0.71 3.61 11.09
C PRO A 83 0.55 3.69 10.24
N THR A 84 1.70 3.35 10.86
CA THR A 84 2.91 2.95 10.15
C THR A 84 2.81 1.50 9.73
N PHE A 85 3.50 1.12 8.66
CA PHE A 85 3.48 -0.24 8.17
C PHE A 85 4.78 -0.58 7.45
N ALA A 86 5.04 -1.88 7.31
CA ALA A 86 6.10 -2.38 6.46
C ALA A 86 5.63 -3.64 5.73
N PHE A 87 6.13 -3.86 4.52
CA PHE A 87 5.88 -5.08 3.77
C PHE A 87 7.07 -5.44 2.89
N THR A 88 7.13 -6.71 2.49
CA THR A 88 8.11 -7.23 1.55
C THR A 88 7.41 -7.71 0.29
N VAL A 89 8.04 -7.51 -0.86
CA VAL A 89 7.63 -8.05 -2.16
C VAL A 89 8.72 -9.02 -2.61
N ARG A 90 8.34 -10.24 -2.94
CA ARG A 90 9.25 -11.27 -3.47
C ARG A 90 9.07 -11.34 -4.99
N TRP A 91 10.08 -10.99 -5.77
CA TRP A 91 9.99 -10.90 -7.23
C TRP A 91 10.17 -12.25 -7.96
N ASP A 92 9.68 -13.33 -7.35
CA ASP A 92 10.01 -14.73 -7.68
C ASP A 92 9.75 -15.19 -9.12
N LYS A 93 8.82 -14.54 -9.83
CA LYS A 93 8.44 -14.95 -11.19
C LYS A 93 9.28 -14.33 -12.32
N PHE A 94 10.04 -13.28 -12.05
CA PHE A 94 10.76 -12.55 -13.12
C PHE A 94 12.08 -11.89 -12.68
N SER A 95 12.46 -11.96 -11.40
CA SER A 95 13.74 -11.45 -10.90
C SER A 95 14.18 -12.17 -9.62
N ASN A 96 15.48 -12.41 -9.46
CA ASN A 96 16.02 -12.94 -8.20
C ASN A 96 16.29 -11.80 -7.21
N ALA A 97 15.23 -11.12 -6.78
CA ALA A 97 15.31 -9.96 -5.91
C ALA A 97 14.17 -9.90 -4.89
N THR A 98 14.34 -9.08 -3.86
CA THR A 98 13.30 -8.76 -2.86
C THR A 98 13.29 -7.27 -2.60
N THR A 99 12.11 -6.66 -2.50
CA THR A 99 11.98 -5.27 -2.04
C THR A 99 11.28 -5.21 -0.70
N ALA A 100 11.85 -4.48 0.25
CA ALA A 100 11.18 -4.13 1.50
C ALA A 100 10.70 -2.68 1.42
N PHE A 101 9.46 -2.43 1.82
CA PHE A 101 8.85 -1.11 1.94
C PHE A 101 8.57 -0.82 3.41
N THR A 102 8.77 0.43 3.81
CA THR A 102 8.32 0.97 5.10
C THR A 102 7.66 2.31 4.88
N GLY A 103 6.61 2.62 5.62
CA GLY A 103 5.86 3.84 5.40
C GLY A 103 4.78 4.11 6.41
N GLN A 104 3.99 5.13 6.10
CA GLN A 104 2.86 5.58 6.89
C GLN A 104 1.70 5.95 5.97
N CYS A 105 0.49 5.63 6.44
CA CYS A 105 -0.78 5.96 5.80
C CYS A 105 -1.22 7.33 6.31
N PHE A 106 -1.68 8.25 5.47
CA PHE A 106 -2.13 9.59 5.85
C PHE A 106 -3.52 9.85 5.29
N VAL A 107 -4.34 10.61 6.03
CA VAL A 107 -5.66 11.07 5.54
C VAL A 107 -5.72 12.58 5.58
N ASP A 108 -5.98 13.22 4.44
CA ASP A 108 -6.04 14.69 4.36
C ASP A 108 -7.38 15.28 4.82
N MET A 109 -7.51 16.61 4.71
CA MET A 109 -8.73 17.34 5.08
C MET A 109 -9.97 16.92 4.29
N SER A 110 -9.79 16.40 3.08
CA SER A 110 -10.84 15.92 2.19
C SER A 110 -11.18 14.43 2.35
N GLY A 111 -10.48 13.73 3.24
CA GLY A 111 -10.63 12.29 3.43
C GLY A 111 -9.82 11.45 2.43
N LYS A 112 -8.91 12.06 1.65
CA LYS A 112 -8.08 11.33 0.70
C LYS A 112 -6.94 10.62 1.45
N GLU A 113 -6.87 9.31 1.25
CA GLU A 113 -5.82 8.47 1.81
C GLU A 113 -4.58 8.44 0.90
N THR A 114 -3.39 8.53 1.51
CA THR A 114 -2.10 8.47 0.83
C THR A 114 -1.13 7.59 1.62
N LEU A 115 -0.44 6.67 0.95
CA LEU A 115 0.67 5.94 1.56
C LEU A 115 1.98 6.58 1.15
N THR A 116 2.78 7.05 2.10
CA THR A 116 4.15 7.51 1.82
C THR A 116 5.11 6.43 2.26
N THR A 117 5.99 6.00 1.37
CA THR A 117 6.88 4.86 1.62
C THR A 117 8.30 5.16 1.17
N MET A 118 9.27 4.58 1.86
CA MET A 118 10.61 4.31 1.33
C MET A 118 10.77 2.82 1.10
N TRP A 119 11.67 2.47 0.20
CA TRP A 119 11.95 1.07 -0.10
C TRP A 119 13.43 0.79 -0.27
N LEU A 120 13.80 -0.46 0.03
CA LEU A 120 15.09 -1.06 -0.27
C LEU A 120 14.87 -2.25 -1.19
N LEU A 121 15.44 -2.19 -2.39
CA LEU A 121 15.44 -3.30 -3.34
C LEU A 121 16.78 -4.01 -3.25
N ARG A 122 16.74 -5.28 -2.90
CA ARG A 122 17.91 -6.15 -2.76
C ARG A 122 17.95 -7.16 -3.89
N GLU A 123 18.98 -7.08 -4.73
CA GLU A 123 19.28 -8.08 -5.75
C GLU A 123 20.16 -9.20 -5.18
N ALA A 124 19.99 -10.42 -5.70
CA ALA A 124 20.95 -11.48 -5.50
C ALA A 124 22.23 -11.19 -6.31
N VAL A 125 23.39 -11.44 -5.69
CA VAL A 125 24.71 -11.30 -6.33
C VAL A 125 25.51 -12.58 -6.18
N GLY A 126 26.47 -12.84 -7.08
CA GLY A 126 27.19 -14.11 -7.15
C GLY A 126 28.25 -14.29 -6.07
N SER A 127 28.65 -13.21 -5.38
CA SER A 127 29.64 -13.27 -4.31
C SER A 127 29.52 -12.10 -3.33
N LEU A 128 30.12 -12.25 -2.14
CA LEU A 128 30.19 -11.18 -1.14
C LEU A 128 30.93 -9.93 -1.66
N LYS A 129 31.89 -10.08 -2.58
CA LYS A 129 32.61 -8.95 -3.19
C LYS A 129 31.70 -8.04 -4.02
N GLU A 130 30.54 -8.54 -4.43
CA GLU A 130 29.55 -7.78 -5.21
C GLU A 130 28.44 -7.18 -4.33
N ASP A 131 28.45 -7.43 -3.02
CA ASP A 131 27.40 -6.99 -2.09
C ASP A 131 27.20 -5.47 -2.11
N TRP A 132 28.29 -4.71 -2.27
CA TRP A 132 28.30 -3.25 -2.24
C TRP A 132 27.36 -2.60 -3.27
N LYS A 133 27.09 -3.28 -4.40
CA LYS A 133 26.20 -2.78 -5.48
C LYS A 133 24.80 -3.39 -5.44
N ALA A 134 24.51 -4.28 -4.50
CA ALA A 134 23.32 -5.14 -4.55
C ALA A 134 22.04 -4.50 -3.99
N THR A 135 22.14 -3.33 -3.34
CA THR A 135 21.01 -2.67 -2.69
C THR A 135 20.74 -1.30 -3.30
N ARG A 136 19.52 -1.08 -3.79
CA ARG A 136 19.01 0.24 -4.20
C ARG A 136 17.98 0.75 -3.19
N VAL A 137 17.88 2.07 -3.09
CA VAL A 137 16.90 2.76 -2.22
C VAL A 137 16.04 3.71 -3.04
N GLY A 138 14.79 3.89 -2.64
CA GLY A 138 13.93 4.88 -3.24
C GLY A 138 12.70 5.21 -2.39
N ARG A 139 11.79 5.96 -2.99
CA ARG A 139 10.54 6.42 -2.39
C ARG A 139 9.40 6.10 -3.35
N ASN A 140 8.24 5.74 -2.80
CA ASN A 140 6.99 5.74 -3.55
C ASN A 140 5.85 6.36 -2.74
N VAL A 141 4.94 7.03 -3.43
CA VAL A 141 3.72 7.61 -2.89
C VAL A 141 2.53 6.96 -3.56
N PHE A 142 1.74 6.21 -2.79
CA PHE A 142 0.56 5.51 -3.29
C PHE A 142 -0.72 6.27 -2.99
N THR A 143 -1.65 6.21 -3.92
CA THR A 143 -3.02 6.73 -3.77
C THR A 143 -4.03 5.65 -4.12
N ARG A 144 -5.25 5.80 -3.60
CA ARG A 144 -6.36 4.89 -3.87
C ARG A 144 -6.66 4.81 -5.36
N LYS A 145 -6.79 3.59 -5.89
CA LYS A 145 -7.31 3.34 -7.23
C LYS A 145 -8.76 2.90 -7.12
N ARG A 146 -9.68 3.63 -7.77
CA ARG A 146 -11.10 3.25 -7.84
C ARG A 146 -11.24 1.89 -8.51
N THR A 147 -11.91 0.96 -7.86
CA THR A 147 -12.28 -0.34 -8.40
C THR A 147 -13.44 -0.17 -9.37
N GLN A 148 -13.29 -0.60 -10.63
CA GLN A 148 -14.43 -0.77 -11.55
C GLN A 148 -14.83 -2.25 -11.73
N LYS A 149 -14.04 -3.21 -11.23
CA LYS A 149 -14.35 -4.65 -11.27
C LYS A 149 -13.36 -5.46 -10.39
N GLU A 150 -13.76 -6.63 -9.92
CA GLU A 150 -12.84 -7.63 -9.34
C GLU A 150 -11.83 -8.13 -10.41
N ASN A 151 -10.63 -8.55 -9.97
CA ASN A 151 -9.51 -9.11 -10.77
C ASN A 151 -8.62 -8.13 -11.58
N ILE A 152 -8.50 -6.86 -11.17
CA ILE A 152 -7.70 -5.83 -11.88
C ILE A 152 -6.21 -6.21 -12.06
N LEU A 153 -5.57 -6.81 -11.05
CA LEU A 153 -4.15 -7.15 -11.19
C LEU A 153 -3.91 -8.27 -12.22
N SER A 154 -4.84 -9.23 -12.29
CA SER A 154 -4.79 -10.31 -13.28
C SER A 154 -5.08 -9.80 -14.70
N SER A 155 -6.00 -8.84 -14.87
CA SER A 155 -6.32 -8.27 -16.18
C SER A 155 -5.28 -7.25 -16.69
N LEU A 156 -4.50 -6.64 -15.79
CA LEU A 156 -3.46 -5.65 -16.13
C LEU A 156 -2.05 -6.25 -16.16
N SER A 157 -1.90 -7.52 -15.81
CA SER A 157 -0.63 -8.21 -16.00
C SER A 157 -0.38 -8.29 -17.51
N PRO A 158 0.79 -7.85 -18.00
CA PRO A 158 1.14 -8.02 -19.40
C PRO A 158 1.08 -9.51 -19.78
N SER A 159 0.62 -9.81 -20.99
CA SER A 159 0.75 -11.15 -21.57
C SER A 159 2.22 -11.38 -21.88
N CYS A 160 2.95 -11.89 -20.90
CA CYS A 160 4.30 -12.38 -21.12
C CYS A 160 4.18 -13.69 -21.91
N GLU A 161 4.66 -13.75 -23.15
CA GLU A 161 4.92 -15.05 -23.78
C GLU A 161 5.92 -15.80 -22.89
N GLU A 162 5.69 -17.09 -22.65
CA GLU A 162 6.70 -17.92 -22.01
C GLU A 162 7.82 -18.12 -23.04
N GLU A 163 8.89 -17.32 -22.97
CA GLU A 163 10.12 -17.68 -23.67
C GLU A 163 10.56 -19.04 -23.13
N ALA A 164 10.41 -20.07 -23.97
CA ALA A 164 10.88 -21.41 -23.68
C ALA A 164 12.37 -21.33 -23.32
N SER A 165 12.73 -21.82 -22.13
CA SER A 165 14.14 -22.01 -21.77
C SER A 165 14.82 -22.83 -22.87
N PRO A 166 16.01 -22.43 -23.35
CA PRO A 166 16.84 -23.38 -24.08
C PRO A 166 17.16 -24.53 -23.12
N ALA A 167 16.83 -25.74 -23.53
CA ALA A 167 17.19 -26.97 -22.82
C ALA A 167 18.73 -27.05 -22.64
N PRO A 168 19.21 -27.71 -21.58
CA PRO A 168 20.64 -27.82 -21.26
C PRO A 168 21.45 -28.57 -22.33
#